data_AF-A0A511V2N3-F1
#
_entry.id   AF-A0A511V2N3-F1
#
_cell.length_a   1.000
_cell.length_b   1.000
_cell.length_c   1.000
_cell.angle_alpha   90.00
_cell.angle_beta   90.00
_cell.angle_gamma   90.00
#
_symmetry.space_group_name_H-M   'P 1'
#
loop_
_entity.id
_entity.type
_entity.pdbx_description
1 polymer ?
#
loop_
_entity_poly.entity_id
_entity_poly.type
_entity_poly.pdbx_seq_one_letter_code
_entity_poly.pdbx_strand_id
1 'polypeptide(L)'
;MGERNYFIVFTIAAMLAIQYFLSKHPNPFAAFIVPMIYMIILTGLFIFDMIQHVIVFLLLLLLGLLYLLREWFEAQKSLKSK
;
A
#
# COMPACT_ATOMS: atom_id res chain seq x y z
N MET A 1 -14.06 -1.34 -22.72
CA MET A 1 -13.89 -2.07 -21.43
C MET A 1 -12.43 -2.20 -20.96
N GLY A 2 -11.40 -1.90 -21.77
CA GLY A 2 -9.99 -2.03 -21.34
C GLY A 2 -9.43 -0.86 -20.52
N GLU A 3 -9.96 0.34 -20.68
CA GLU A 3 -9.34 1.60 -20.21
C GLU A 3 -9.34 1.75 -18.69
N ARG A 4 -10.39 1.25 -18.02
CA ARG A 4 -10.52 1.28 -16.56
C ARG A 4 -9.49 0.38 -15.86
N ASN A 5 -9.08 -0.72 -16.50
CA ASN A 5 -8.15 -1.68 -15.91
C ASN A 5 -6.73 -1.12 -15.85
N TYR A 6 -6.30 -0.39 -16.89
CA TYR A 6 -4.99 0.25 -16.90
C TYR A 6 -4.87 1.33 -15.82
N PHE A 7 -5.95 2.09 -15.58
CA PHE A 7 -5.97 3.11 -14.54
C PHE A 7 -5.80 2.54 -13.13
N ILE A 8 -6.44 1.39 -12.85
CA ILE A 8 -6.30 0.68 -11.57
C ILE A 8 -4.87 0.16 -11.40
N VAL A 9 -4.31 -0.51 -12.41
CA VAL A 9 -2.95 -1.04 -12.35
C VAL A 9 -1.92 0.08 -12.17
N PHE A 10 -2.09 1.20 -12.88
CA PHE A 10 -1.19 2.34 -12.77
C PHE A 10 -1.28 3.01 -11.39
N THR A 11 -2.47 3.11 -10.82
CA THR A 11 -2.68 3.63 -9.46
C THR A 11 -2.02 2.75 -8.41
N ILE A 12 -2.21 1.42 -8.49
CA ILE A 12 -1.59 0.46 -7.58
C ILE A 12 -0.07 0.48 -7.73
N ALA A 13 0.46 0.56 -8.96
CA ALA A 13 1.90 0.63 -9.22
C ALA A 13 2.53 1.94 -8.71
N ALA A 14 1.88 3.08 -8.92
CA ALA A 14 2.33 4.37 -8.40
C ALA A 14 2.32 4.39 -6.87
N MET A 15 1.31 3.78 -6.24
CA MET A 15 1.26 3.60 -4.79
C MET A 15 2.40 2.74 -4.28
N LEU A 16 2.65 1.57 -4.90
CA LEU A 16 3.76 0.68 -4.55
C LEU A 16 5.10 1.41 -4.67
N ALA A 17 5.28 2.22 -5.72
CA ALA A 17 6.48 3.03 -5.90
C ALA A 17 6.64 4.08 -4.79
N ILE A 18 5.57 4.78 -4.41
CA ILE A 18 5.57 5.73 -3.30
C ILE A 18 5.82 5.03 -1.97
N GLN A 19 5.20 3.87 -1.75
CA GLN A 19 5.41 2.98 -0.59
C GLN A 19 6.88 2.59 -0.45
N TYR A 20 7.48 2.10 -1.54
CA TYR A 20 8.86 1.66 -1.60
C TYR A 20 9.83 2.82 -1.37
N PHE A 21 9.55 3.98 -1.96
CA PHE A 21 10.37 5.17 -1.79
C PHE A 21 10.33 5.69 -0.34
N LEU A 22 9.14 5.71 0.27
CA LEU A 22 8.96 6.10 1.67
C LEU A 22 9.54 5.08 2.66
N SER A 23 9.44 3.78 2.36
CA SER A 23 10.04 2.69 3.15
C SER A 23 11.57 2.77 3.16
N LYS A 24 12.18 3.21 2.06
CA LYS A 24 13.63 3.46 1.98
C LYS A 24 14.10 4.65 2.84
N HIS A 25 13.20 5.53 3.26
CA HIS A 25 13.56 6.67 4.10
C HIS A 25 13.31 6.31 5.59
N PRO A 26 14.31 6.48 6.48
CA PRO A 26 14.26 6.08 7.91
C PRO A 26 13.21 6.74 8.78
N ASN A 27 12.27 7.50 8.21
CA ASN A 27 11.47 8.43 8.97
C ASN A 27 10.38 7.67 9.76
N PRO A 28 10.35 7.72 11.12
CA PRO A 28 9.29 7.13 11.94
C PRO A 28 7.88 7.55 11.51
N PHE A 29 7.72 8.72 10.90
CA PHE A 29 6.44 9.18 10.37
C PHE A 29 5.98 8.42 9.11
N ALA A 30 6.90 7.90 8.30
CA ALA A 30 6.54 7.12 7.12
C ALA A 30 5.84 5.80 7.49
N ALA A 31 6.16 5.23 8.66
CA ALA A 31 5.53 4.02 9.20
C ALA A 31 4.00 4.11 9.30
N PHE A 32 3.49 5.31 9.60
CA PHE A 32 2.08 5.54 9.87
C PHE A 32 1.35 6.13 8.67
N ILE A 33 2.02 7.06 7.97
CA ILE A 33 1.46 7.74 6.79
C ILE A 33 1.20 6.74 5.66
N VAL A 34 2.13 5.82 5.43
CA VAL A 34 2.05 4.88 4.31
C VAL A 34 0.88 3.88 4.44
N PRO A 35 0.64 3.22 5.60
CA PRO A 35 -0.56 2.39 5.79
C PRO A 35 -1.85 3.19 5.73
N MET A 36 -1.84 4.44 6.20
CA MET A 36 -3.03 5.29 6.16
C MET A 36 -3.43 5.64 4.72
N ILE A 37 -2.47 6.01 3.87
CA ILE A 37 -2.70 6.26 2.43
C ILE A 37 -3.19 4.98 1.74
N TYR A 38 -2.58 3.83 2.07
CA TYR A 38 -2.98 2.54 1.53
C TYR A 38 -4.45 2.22 1.82
N MET A 39 -4.89 2.40 3.06
CA MET A 39 -6.28 2.20 3.47
C MET A 39 -7.25 3.14 2.74
N ILE A 40 -6.91 4.42 2.60
CA ILE A 40 -7.77 5.41 1.91
C ILE A 40 -8.00 5.00 0.46
N ILE A 41 -6.96 4.57 -0.24
CA ILE A 41 -7.08 4.23 -1.67
C ILE A 41 -7.84 2.92 -1.87
N LEU A 42 -7.57 1.89 -1.06
CA LEU A 42 -8.34 0.64 -1.11
C LEU A 42 -9.82 0.89 -0.82
N THR A 43 -10.12 1.74 0.17
CA THR A 43 -11.49 2.12 0.51
C THR A 43 -12.14 2.87 -0.64
N GLY A 44 -11.42 3.79 -1.30
CA GLY A 44 -11.90 4.46 -2.51
C GLY A 44 -12.22 3.48 -3.65
N LEU A 45 -11.31 2.54 -3.92
CA LEU A 45 -11.52 1.50 -4.94
C LEU A 45 -12.74 0.62 -4.65
N PHE A 46 -13.04 0.39 -3.37
CA PHE A 46 -14.26 -0.31 -2.96
C PHE A 46 -15.51 0.55 -3.15
N ILE A 47 -15.48 1.83 -2.76
CA ILE A 47 -16.62 2.76 -2.92
C ILE A 47 -16.98 3.00 -4.40
N PHE A 48 -15.99 3.07 -5.29
CA PHE A 48 -16.20 3.25 -6.73
C PHE A 48 -16.57 1.94 -7.47
N ASP A 49 -16.97 0.88 -6.74
CA ASP A 49 -17.31 -0.44 -7.27
C ASP A 49 -16.21 -1.07 -8.17
N MET A 50 -14.96 -0.62 -8.02
CA MET A 50 -13.82 -1.20 -8.74
C MET A 50 -13.41 -2.54 -8.13
N ILE A 51 -13.63 -2.71 -6.83
CA ILE A 51 -13.51 -3.99 -6.13
C ILE A 51 -14.91 -4.43 -5.70
N GLN A 52 -15.53 -5.28 -6.51
CA GLN A 52 -16.93 -5.71 -6.30
C GLN A 52 -17.07 -6.74 -5.18
N HIS A 53 -15.99 -7.43 -4.83
CA HIS A 53 -16.02 -8.50 -3.85
C HIS A 53 -15.36 -8.06 -2.55
N VAL A 54 -16.15 -8.01 -1.47
CA VAL A 54 -15.68 -7.70 -0.10
C VAL A 54 -14.52 -8.61 0.32
N ILE A 55 -14.55 -9.88 -0.10
CA ILE A 55 -13.48 -10.85 0.20
C ILE A 55 -12.17 -10.43 -0.47
N VAL A 56 -12.21 -9.98 -1.73
CA VAL A 56 -11.03 -9.51 -2.46
C VAL A 56 -10.49 -8.22 -1.83
N PHE A 57 -11.39 -7.31 -1.42
CA PHE A 57 -11.02 -6.10 -0.68
C PHE A 57 -10.30 -6.44 0.63
N LEU A 58 -10.87 -7.33 1.45
CA LEU A 58 -10.27 -7.75 2.72
C LEU A 58 -8.92 -8.44 2.53
N LEU A 59 -8.81 -9.32 1.52
CA LEU A 59 -7.56 -9.99 1.19
C LEU A 59 -6.46 -8.99 0.81
N LEU A 60 -6.77 -8.05 -0.09
CA LEU A 60 -5.82 -7.02 -0.49
C LEU A 60 -5.42 -6.16 0.71
N LEU A 61 -6.38 -5.70 1.50
CA LEU A 61 -6.13 -4.89 2.69
C LEU A 61 -5.20 -5.59 3.68
N LEU A 62 -5.48 -6.86 4.00
CA LEU A 62 -4.66 -7.67 4.91
C LEU A 62 -3.26 -7.93 4.34
N LEU A 63 -3.15 -8.30 3.06
CA LEU A 63 -1.86 -8.58 2.42
C LEU A 63 -0.98 -7.32 2.40
N GLY A 64 -1.56 -6.19 2.02
CA GLY A 64 -0.86 -4.92 1.98
C GLY A 64 -0.35 -4.54 3.36
N LEU A 65 -1.22 -4.54 4.37
CA LEU A 65 -0.81 -4.20 5.74
C LEU A 65 0.33 -5.09 6.25
N LEU A 66 0.27 -6.40 5.99
CA LEU A 66 1.34 -7.34 6.36
C LEU A 66 2.66 -6.99 5.69
N TYR A 67 2.61 -6.66 4.40
CA TYR A 67 3.78 -6.29 3.61
C TYR A 67 4.41 -4.98 4.12
N LEU A 68 3.58 -3.95 4.36
CA LEU A 68 4.04 -2.68 4.93
C LEU A 68 4.70 -2.87 6.31
N LEU A 69 4.08 -3.66 7.19
CA LEU A 69 4.64 -3.94 8.52
C LEU A 69 5.99 -4.65 8.41
N ARG A 70 6.10 -5.64 7.51
CA ARG A 70 7.35 -6.37 7.27
C ARG A 70 8.45 -5.44 6.75
N GLU A 71 8.17 -4.64 5.74
CA GLU A 71 9.13 -3.66 5.20
C GLU A 71 9.58 -2.67 6.27
N TRP A 72 8.66 -2.21 7.13
CA TRP A 72 8.99 -1.32 8.24
C TRP A 72 9.97 -1.97 9.24
N PHE A 73 9.71 -3.21 9.64
CA PHE A 73 10.60 -3.96 10.53
C PHE A 73 11.99 -4.18 9.91
N GLU A 74 12.05 -4.52 8.62
CA GLU A 74 13.31 -4.68 7.88
C GLU A 74 14.07 -3.35 7.76
N ALA A 75 13.37 -2.24 7.47
CA ALA A 75 13.96 -0.89 7.41
C ALA A 75 14.56 -0.48 8.76
N GLN A 76 13.83 -0.66 9.87
CA GLN A 76 14.33 -0.38 11.23
C GLN A 76 15.54 -1.24 11.59
N LYS A 77 15.53 -2.52 11.20
CA LYS A 77 16.67 -3.43 11.43
C LYS A 77 17.91 -2.99 10.67
N SER A 78 17.76 -2.49 9.44
CA SER A 78 18.87 -1.95 8.64
C SER A 78 19.52 -0.71 9.28
N LEU A 79 18.71 0.12 9.96
CA LEU A 79 19.18 1.33 10.63
C LEU A 79 19.90 1.03 11.93
N LYS A 80 19.45 0.02 12.67
CA LYS A 80 20.11 -0.43 13.91
C LYS A 80 21.45 -1.13 13.67
N SER A 81 21.69 -1.55 12.42
CA SER A 81 22.92 -2.23 11.98
C SER A 81 23.97 -1.28 11.39
N LYS A 82 23.70 0.03 11.38
CA LYS A 82 24.60 1.06 10.83
C LYS A 82 25.12 1.95 11.95
#